data_AF-A0AAW1UKY0-F1
#
_entry.id   AF-A0AAW1UKY0-F1
#
_cell.length_a   1.000
_cell.length_b   1.000
_cell.length_c   1.000
_cell.angle_alpha   90.00
_cell.angle_beta   90.00
_cell.angle_gamma   90.00
#
_symmetry.space_group_name_H-M   'P 1'
#
loop_
_entity.id
_entity.type
_entity.pdbx_description
1 polymer ?
#
loop_
_entity_poly.entity_id
_entity_poly.type
_entity_poly.pdbx_seq_one_letter_code
_entity_poly.pdbx_strand_id
1 'polypeptide(L)'
;MGRKGPRTHTDIPTDLHTWDIVHEYILGAGAHELDLRKPQIRPALQNSFRFIIFAYSLIVVIGVLANLAVFVHIIKNKLYKNATHAFVLNNVISDLLKCLFVLPISVFVLMVQNWLLGELMCSFLPMIQ
;
A
#
# COMPACT_ATOMS: atom_id res chain seq x y z
N MET A 1 29.94 -5.88 -44.74
CA MET A 1 28.72 -6.61 -44.32
C MET A 1 29.11 -7.59 -43.21
N GLY A 2 28.86 -7.24 -41.95
CA GLY A 2 29.05 -8.14 -40.80
C GLY A 2 27.96 -7.82 -39.77
N ARG A 3 27.03 -8.76 -39.57
CA ARG A 3 25.79 -8.61 -38.80
C ARG A 3 26.04 -8.55 -37.28
N LYS A 4 25.14 -7.84 -36.57
CA LYS A 4 24.76 -8.00 -35.14
C LYS A 4 24.62 -9.50 -34.80
N GLY A 5 24.91 -10.03 -33.61
CA GLY A 5 24.76 -9.53 -32.24
C GLY A 5 24.95 -10.69 -31.23
N PRO A 6 24.61 -10.51 -29.94
CA PRO A 6 25.28 -11.11 -28.77
C PRO A 6 24.56 -12.31 -28.14
N ARG A 7 25.26 -13.10 -27.29
CA ARG A 7 24.69 -13.83 -26.12
C ARG A 7 25.80 -14.44 -25.23
N THR A 8 26.10 -13.83 -24.08
CA THR A 8 25.74 -14.26 -22.70
C THR A 8 26.45 -15.51 -22.19
N HIS A 9 27.42 -15.37 -21.29
CA HIS A 9 27.50 -16.14 -20.05
C HIS A 9 28.63 -15.62 -19.13
N THR A 10 28.26 -15.05 -17.98
CA THR A 10 29.05 -15.01 -16.73
C THR A 10 30.59 -14.84 -16.85
N ASP A 11 31.07 -13.66 -17.21
CA ASP A 11 32.47 -13.31 -16.92
C ASP A 11 32.51 -12.63 -15.56
N ILE A 12 32.82 -13.42 -14.54
CA ILE A 12 33.33 -12.90 -13.27
C ILE A 12 34.62 -12.12 -13.65
N PRO A 13 34.69 -10.79 -13.45
CA PRO A 13 35.85 -10.01 -13.88
C PRO A 13 37.08 -10.58 -13.17
N THR A 14 38.17 -10.83 -13.90
CA THR A 14 39.38 -11.49 -13.36
C THR A 14 40.54 -10.51 -13.17
N ASP A 15 40.34 -9.20 -13.39
CA ASP A 15 41.33 -8.19 -13.04
C ASP A 15 41.04 -7.61 -11.63
N LEU A 16 42.12 -7.33 -10.90
CA LEU A 16 42.03 -6.75 -9.55
C LEU A 16 41.44 -5.33 -9.59
N HIS A 17 41.69 -4.61 -10.68
CA HIS A 17 41.30 -3.22 -10.88
C HIS A 17 39.79 -3.04 -11.15
N THR A 18 39.14 -3.93 -11.91
CA THR A 18 37.68 -3.90 -12.07
C THR A 18 37.00 -4.34 -10.78
N TRP A 19 37.57 -5.26 -10.01
CA TRP A 19 37.05 -5.57 -8.68
C TRP A 19 37.12 -4.39 -7.73
N ASP A 20 38.22 -3.61 -7.73
CA ASP A 20 38.35 -2.40 -6.92
C ASP A 20 37.35 -1.32 -7.35
N ILE A 21 37.16 -1.09 -8.66
CA ILE A 21 36.15 -0.16 -9.18
C ILE A 21 34.74 -0.64 -8.82
N VAL A 22 34.47 -1.95 -8.94
CA VAL A 22 33.18 -2.53 -8.58
C VAL A 22 32.96 -2.45 -7.08
N HIS A 23 33.98 -2.67 -6.25
CA HIS A 23 33.89 -2.51 -4.80
C HIS A 23 33.71 -1.06 -4.40
N GLU A 24 34.38 -0.10 -5.02
CA GLU A 24 34.20 1.32 -4.78
C GLU A 24 32.84 1.82 -5.29
N TYR A 25 32.35 1.27 -6.39
CA TYR A 25 31.01 1.52 -6.90
C TYR A 25 29.94 0.90 -5.99
N ILE A 26 30.14 -0.32 -5.49
CA ILE A 26 29.20 -1.01 -4.57
C ILE A 26 29.25 -0.39 -3.18
N LEU A 27 30.42 0.00 -2.66
CA LEU A 27 30.58 0.65 -1.35
C LEU A 27 30.17 2.13 -1.42
N GLY A 28 30.41 2.81 -2.54
CA GLY A 28 29.92 4.16 -2.82
C GLY A 28 28.40 4.19 -3.04
N ALA A 29 27.83 3.19 -3.73
CA ALA A 29 26.39 2.98 -3.83
C ALA A 29 25.77 2.48 -2.51
N GLY A 30 26.53 1.73 -1.71
CA GLY A 30 26.12 1.23 -0.40
C GLY A 30 26.15 2.32 0.69
N ALA A 31 27.07 3.27 0.57
CA ALA A 31 27.14 4.47 1.42
C ALA A 31 26.09 5.53 1.03
N HIS A 32 25.62 5.52 -0.23
CA HIS A 32 24.53 6.37 -0.73
C HIS A 32 23.14 5.71 -0.54
N GLU A 33 22.64 5.79 0.69
CA GLU A 33 21.20 5.99 0.98
C GLU A 33 20.18 4.95 0.47
N LEU A 34 20.36 3.66 0.77
CA LEU A 34 19.17 2.81 1.05
C LEU A 34 18.90 2.79 2.55
N ASP A 35 18.75 3.99 3.13
CA ASP A 35 18.17 4.17 4.45
C ASP A 35 16.65 3.93 4.35
N LEU A 36 16.26 2.69 4.03
CA LEU A 36 14.89 2.17 4.03
C LEU A 36 14.27 2.25 5.44
N ARG A 37 14.98 2.79 6.44
CA ARG A 37 14.44 3.06 7.76
C ARG A 37 13.76 4.42 7.83
N LYS A 38 14.06 5.33 6.90
CA LYS A 38 13.42 6.64 6.79
C LYS A 38 12.18 6.55 5.87
N PRO A 39 11.00 7.00 6.32
CA PRO A 39 9.81 7.01 5.47
C PRO A 39 9.98 8.03 4.34
N GLN A 40 10.33 7.57 3.14
CA GLN A 40 10.34 8.37 1.92
C GLN A 40 8.89 8.50 1.42
N ILE A 41 8.30 9.69 1.60
CA ILE A 41 6.99 10.02 1.04
C ILE A 41 7.17 10.16 -0.48
N ARG A 42 6.33 9.48 -1.27
CA ARG A 42 6.38 9.60 -2.74
C ARG A 42 6.33 11.09 -3.14
N PRO A 43 7.38 11.64 -3.80
CA PRO A 43 7.41 13.07 -4.15
C PRO A 43 6.27 13.46 -5.10
N ALA A 44 5.79 12.51 -5.91
CA ALA A 44 4.60 12.67 -6.75
C ALA A 44 3.31 12.96 -5.94
N LEU A 45 3.22 12.54 -4.68
CA LEU A 45 2.08 12.79 -3.80
C LEU A 45 2.23 14.05 -2.95
N GLN A 46 3.44 14.58 -2.77
CA GLN A 46 3.69 15.71 -1.86
C GLN A 46 2.87 16.95 -2.23
N ASN A 47 2.75 17.24 -3.52
CA ASN A 47 1.98 18.41 -3.99
C ASN A 47 0.46 18.29 -3.71
N SER A 48 -0.05 17.05 -3.64
CA SER A 48 -1.48 16.75 -3.52
C SER A 48 -1.87 16.16 -2.15
N PHE A 49 -0.94 16.07 -1.20
CA PHE A 49 -1.16 15.41 0.09
C PHE A 49 -2.37 15.96 0.84
N ARG A 50 -2.52 17.30 0.88
CA ARG A 50 -3.68 17.97 1.50
C ARG A 50 -5.00 17.55 0.89
N PHE A 51 -5.05 17.46 -0.45
CA PHE A 51 -6.26 17.04 -1.17
C PHE A 51 -6.58 15.57 -0.89
N ILE A 52 -5.56 14.72 -0.86
CA ILE A 52 -5.71 13.29 -0.58
C ILE A 52 -6.29 13.09 0.81
N ILE A 53 -5.72 13.72 1.85
CA ILE A 53 -6.25 13.61 3.22
C ILE A 53 -7.71 14.09 3.27
N PHE A 54 -8.00 15.23 2.66
CA PHE A 54 -9.35 15.77 2.68
C PHE A 54 -10.36 14.85 1.98
N ALA A 55 -10.05 14.39 0.77
CA ALA A 55 -10.90 13.45 0.04
C ALA A 55 -11.10 12.15 0.83
N TYR A 56 -10.05 11.65 1.48
CA TYR A 56 -10.14 10.45 2.29
C TYR A 56 -11.01 10.62 3.53
N SER A 57 -10.88 11.76 4.21
CA SER A 57 -11.74 12.10 5.35
C SER A 57 -13.22 12.17 4.94
N LEU A 58 -13.51 12.73 3.76
CA LEU A 58 -14.87 12.75 3.21
C LEU A 58 -15.40 11.35 2.93
N ILE A 59 -14.60 10.49 2.31
CA ILE A 59 -14.98 9.10 2.04
C ILE A 59 -15.29 8.36 3.34
N VAL A 60 -14.44 8.52 4.37
CA VAL A 60 -14.67 7.92 5.69
C VAL A 60 -15.97 8.45 6.31
N VAL A 61 -16.18 9.76 6.31
CA VAL A 61 -17.38 10.37 6.91
C VAL A 61 -18.64 9.91 6.18
N ILE A 62 -18.67 9.98 4.85
CA ILE A 62 -19.82 9.55 4.04
C ILE A 62 -20.05 8.05 4.22
N GLY A 63 -19.00 7.24 4.18
CA GLY A 63 -19.06 5.80 4.38
C GLY A 63 -19.62 5.43 5.75
N VAL A 64 -19.13 6.03 6.82
CA VAL A 64 -19.63 5.80 8.17
C VAL A 64 -21.09 6.24 8.30
N LEU A 65 -21.45 7.43 7.80
CA LEU A 65 -22.82 7.94 7.89
C LEU A 65 -23.81 7.05 7.13
N ALA A 66 -23.48 6.63 5.91
CA ALA A 66 -24.34 5.78 5.10
C ALA A 66 -24.54 4.41 5.76
N ASN A 67 -23.45 3.78 6.21
CA ASN A 67 -23.48 2.49 6.88
C ASN A 67 -24.23 2.56 8.22
N LEU A 68 -23.98 3.60 9.01
CA LEU A 68 -24.67 3.80 10.29
C LEU A 68 -26.17 4.03 10.11
N ALA A 69 -26.59 4.76 9.07
CA ALA A 69 -28.01 4.95 8.76
C ALA A 69 -28.71 3.61 8.47
N VAL A 70 -28.08 2.74 7.68
CA VAL A 70 -28.61 1.39 7.39
C VAL A 70 -28.64 0.52 8.65
N PHE A 71 -27.57 0.54 9.46
CA PHE A 71 -27.52 -0.16 10.74
C PHE A 71 -28.68 0.26 11.66
N VAL A 72 -28.85 1.58 11.86
CA VAL A 72 -29.94 2.13 12.68
C VAL A 72 -31.30 1.74 12.13
N HIS A 73 -31.48 1.78 10.80
CA HIS A 73 -32.73 1.36 10.18
C HIS A 73 -33.06 -0.11 10.46
N ILE A 74 -32.08 -1.01 10.38
CA ILE A 74 -32.27 -2.45 10.65
C ILE A 74 -32.61 -2.69 12.12
N ILE A 75 -31.92 -2.01 13.04
CA ILE A 75 -32.16 -2.16 14.49
C ILE A 75 -33.52 -1.58 14.88
N LYS A 76 -33.87 -0.37 14.42
CA LYS A 76 -35.15 0.28 14.74
C LYS A 76 -36.35 -0.53 14.27
N ASN A 77 -36.26 -1.10 13.07
CA ASN A 77 -37.34 -1.91 12.50
C ASN A 77 -37.28 -3.39 12.93
N LYS A 78 -36.34 -3.77 13.83
CA LYS A 78 -36.10 -5.16 14.28
C LYS A 78 -35.97 -6.16 13.13
N LEU A 79 -35.43 -5.71 12.00
CA LEU A 79 -35.38 -6.48 10.76
C LEU A 79 -34.32 -7.59 10.76
N TYR A 80 -33.45 -7.63 11.79
CA TYR A 80 -32.41 -8.64 11.97
C TYR A 80 -32.92 -10.09 12.00
N LYS A 81 -34.22 -10.31 12.20
CA LYS A 81 -34.84 -11.66 12.19
C LYS A 81 -34.97 -12.26 10.78
N ASN A 82 -34.94 -11.43 9.74
CA ASN A 82 -35.04 -11.89 8.36
C ASN A 82 -33.63 -12.16 7.80
N ALA A 83 -33.45 -13.31 7.14
CA ALA A 83 -32.16 -13.71 6.56
C ALA A 83 -31.58 -12.65 5.60
N THR A 84 -32.43 -11.98 4.83
CA THR A 84 -32.03 -10.91 3.90
C THR A 84 -31.42 -9.71 4.62
N HIS A 85 -32.03 -9.26 5.72
CA HIS A 85 -31.51 -8.10 6.47
C HIS A 85 -30.32 -8.48 7.35
N ALA A 86 -30.17 -9.75 7.73
CA ALA A 86 -28.97 -10.25 8.39
C ALA A 86 -27.75 -10.18 7.45
N PHE A 87 -27.92 -10.49 6.15
CA PHE A 87 -26.87 -10.29 5.14
C PHE A 87 -26.47 -8.81 5.01
N VAL A 88 -27.46 -7.91 4.94
CA VAL A 88 -27.21 -6.46 4.88
C VAL A 88 -26.47 -5.99 6.14
N LEU A 89 -26.86 -6.48 7.32
CA LEU A 89 -26.18 -6.13 8.58
C LEU A 89 -24.71 -6.54 8.57
N ASN A 90 -24.41 -7.75 8.10
CA ASN A 90 -23.02 -8.22 7.95
C ASN A 90 -22.23 -7.35 6.96
N ASN A 91 -22.87 -6.94 5.86
CA ASN A 91 -22.25 -6.05 4.88
C ASN A 91 -21.85 -4.70 5.53
N VAL A 92 -22.79 -4.07 6.24
CA VAL A 92 -22.58 -2.79 6.92
C VAL A 92 -21.47 -2.87 7.98
N ILE A 93 -21.38 -3.99 8.72
CA ILE A 93 -20.28 -4.22 9.67
C ILE A 93 -18.94 -4.31 8.95
N SER A 94 -18.88 -5.04 7.84
CA SER A 94 -17.67 -5.15 7.02
C SER A 94 -17.25 -3.79 6.47
N ASP A 95 -18.19 -2.97 5.99
CA ASP A 95 -17.91 -1.62 5.49
C ASP A 95 -17.37 -0.68 6.58
N LEU A 96 -17.87 -0.78 7.82
CA LEU A 96 -17.31 -0.03 8.95
C LEU A 96 -15.86 -0.47 9.26
N LEU A 97 -15.57 -1.77 9.23
CA LEU A 97 -14.21 -2.28 9.38
C LEU A 97 -13.29 -1.79 8.25
N LYS A 98 -13.79 -1.78 7.01
CA LYS A 98 -13.07 -1.23 5.86
C LYS A 98 -12.77 0.25 6.06
N CYS A 99 -13.75 1.02 6.52
CA CYS A 99 -13.56 2.45 6.77
C CYS A 99 -12.52 2.74 7.87
N LEU A 100 -12.46 1.89 8.91
CA LEU A 100 -11.59 2.11 10.07
C LEU A 100 -10.17 1.56 9.91
N PHE A 101 -10.00 0.43 9.22
CA PHE A 101 -8.71 -0.26 9.12
C PHE A 101 -8.14 -0.20 7.71
N VAL A 102 -8.94 -0.60 6.72
CA VAL A 102 -8.45 -0.74 5.34
C VAL A 102 -8.09 0.61 4.77
N LEU A 103 -8.99 1.58 4.93
CA LEU A 103 -8.78 2.92 4.43
C LEU A 103 -7.46 3.54 4.95
N PRO A 104 -7.23 3.72 6.26
CA PRO A 104 -5.99 4.35 6.73
C PRO A 104 -4.72 3.57 6.36
N ILE A 105 -4.78 2.23 6.36
CA ILE A 105 -3.65 1.40 5.95
C ILE A 105 -3.37 1.56 4.45
N SER A 106 -4.39 1.59 3.60
CA SER A 106 -4.24 1.81 2.15
C SER A 106 -3.58 3.15 1.86
N VAL A 107 -4.00 4.25 2.52
CA VAL A 107 -3.36 5.56 2.36
C VAL A 107 -1.91 5.55 2.84
N PHE A 108 -1.65 4.90 3.96
CA PHE A 108 -0.30 4.75 4.48
C PHE A 108 0.61 4.03 3.46
N VAL A 109 0.13 2.92 2.89
CA VAL A 109 0.86 2.15 1.86
C VAL A 109 1.01 2.90 0.54
N LEU A 110 0.04 3.73 0.16
CA LEU A 110 0.13 4.61 -1.00
C LEU A 110 1.15 5.74 -0.79
N MET A 111 1.23 6.29 0.42
CA MET A 111 2.13 7.39 0.78
C MET A 111 3.59 6.95 0.93
N VAL A 112 3.82 5.84 1.64
CA VAL A 112 5.15 5.39 1.99
C VAL A 112 5.70 4.54 0.84
N GLN A 113 6.78 5.02 0.23
CA GLN A 113 7.44 4.31 -0.86
C GLN A 113 8.21 3.07 -0.36
N ASN A 114 8.41 3.00 0.95
CA ASN A 114 9.15 1.98 1.67
C ASN A 114 8.23 1.02 2.44
N TRP A 115 8.29 -0.28 2.17
CA TRP A 115 7.41 -1.27 2.82
C TRP A 115 7.85 -1.58 4.26
N LEU A 116 7.58 -0.66 5.20
CA LEU A 116 7.93 -0.80 6.63
C LEU A 116 6.94 -1.65 7.45
N LEU A 117 5.75 -1.94 6.91
CA LEU A 117 4.67 -2.61 7.66
C LEU A 117 4.82 -4.15 7.72
N GLY A 118 5.89 -4.70 7.11
CA GLY A 118 6.22 -6.13 7.10
C GLY A 118 5.49 -6.96 6.02
N GLU A 119 6.00 -8.17 5.73
CA GLU A 119 5.43 -9.10 4.71
C GLU A 119 3.95 -9.43 4.95
N LEU A 120 3.55 -9.57 6.22
CA LEU A 120 2.16 -9.85 6.60
C LEU A 120 1.20 -8.84 5.99
N MET A 121 1.46 -7.54 6.14
CA MET A 121 0.57 -6.50 5.63
C MET A 121 0.49 -6.48 4.09
N CYS A 122 1.52 -6.98 3.42
CA CYS A 122 1.56 -7.09 1.95
C CYS A 122 0.56 -8.14 1.43
N SER A 123 0.43 -9.26 2.14
CA SER A 123 -0.56 -10.27 1.81
C SER A 123 -1.94 -9.97 2.39
N PHE A 124 -2.02 -9.32 3.54
CA PHE A 124 -3.31 -9.04 4.19
C PHE A 124 -4.15 -7.99 3.45
N LEU A 125 -3.52 -6.93 2.93
CA LEU A 125 -4.23 -5.88 2.20
C LEU A 125 -5.08 -6.38 1.03
N PRO A 126 -4.55 -7.18 0.08
CA PRO A 126 -5.35 -7.70 -1.03
C PRO A 126 -6.38 -8.75 -0.61
N MET A 127 -6.26 -9.38 0.56
CA MET A 127 -7.27 -10.33 1.05
C MET A 127 -8.48 -9.64 1.69
N ILE A 128 -8.29 -8.44 2.22
CA ILE A 128 -9.28 -7.70 3.00
C ILE A 128 -10.09 -6.71 2.16
N GLN A 129 -9.51 -6.23 1.05
CA GLN A 129 -10.10 -5.25 0.16
C GLN A 129 -11.21 -5.87 -0.70
#